data_AF-A0A7X7RU53-F1
#
_entry.id   AF-A0A7X7RU53-F1
#
_cell.length_a   1.000
_cell.length_b   1.000
_cell.length_c   1.000
_cell.angle_alpha   90.00
_cell.angle_beta   90.00
_cell.angle_gamma   90.00
#
_symmetry.space_group_name_H-M   'P 1'
#
loop_
_entity.id
_entity.type
_entity.pdbx_description
1 polymer ?
#
loop_
_entity_poly.entity_id
_entity_poly.type
_entity_poly.pdbx_seq_one_letter_code
_entity_poly.pdbx_strand_id
1 'polypeptide(L)'
;NEFSNQYVLMELANGGTARVTEARTFGWCKPSSYISALYGTKGGYEFSNAQHILVQSAWENEKEKVKLSDVSDYVNTDGMVANKHHPDFKEMVANGEWQGSYVAAVQQKEMQRLPKAFETEPNGHMATHKLLVDDFCKAVYNNETPALNAWTAARYTIPGLVAIESAKQGGMPLPVPDCGEPPRIRRM
;
A
#
# COMPACT_ATOMS: atom_id res chain seq x y z
N ASN A 1 -2.61 -26.65 -2.03
CA ASN A 1 -3.03 -25.57 -1.13
C ASN A 1 -4.39 -25.94 -0.60
N GLU A 2 -4.52 -26.23 0.69
CA GLU A 2 -5.81 -26.61 1.31
C GLU A 2 -6.78 -25.43 1.33
N PHE A 3 -6.23 -24.21 1.39
CA PHE A 3 -6.97 -22.98 1.22
C PHE A 3 -6.53 -22.25 -0.05
N SER A 4 -7.51 -21.77 -0.82
CA SER A 4 -7.36 -20.89 -1.98
C SER A 4 -8.56 -19.95 -2.01
N ASN A 5 -8.38 -18.68 -2.38
CA ASN A 5 -9.47 -17.68 -2.39
C ASN A 5 -10.04 -17.39 -1.01
N GLN A 6 -9.16 -16.92 -0.13
CA GLN A 6 -9.49 -16.61 1.24
C GLN A 6 -9.97 -15.16 1.38
N TYR A 7 -10.97 -15.00 2.23
CA TYR A 7 -11.46 -13.71 2.68
C TYR A 7 -11.26 -13.65 4.19
N VAL A 8 -10.53 -12.65 4.63
CA VAL A 8 -10.27 -12.41 6.04
C VAL A 8 -11.09 -11.20 6.47
N LEU A 9 -11.89 -11.38 7.50
CA LEU A 9 -12.57 -10.30 8.21
C LEU A 9 -11.86 -10.08 9.53
N MET A 10 -11.51 -8.83 9.82
CA MET A 10 -10.78 -8.44 11.01
C MET A 10 -11.53 -7.31 11.71
N GLU A 11 -11.59 -7.40 13.03
CA GLU A 11 -11.94 -6.28 13.90
C GLU A 11 -10.65 -5.56 14.31
N LEU A 12 -10.63 -4.24 14.18
CA LEU A 12 -9.52 -3.39 14.55
C LEU A 12 -9.68 -2.94 16.01
N ALA A 13 -8.56 -2.66 16.68
CA ALA A 13 -8.56 -2.25 18.09
C ALA A 13 -9.38 -0.97 18.39
N ASN A 14 -9.69 -0.16 17.36
CA ASN A 14 -10.53 1.02 17.47
C ASN A 14 -12.02 0.75 17.14
N GLY A 15 -12.43 -0.52 17.05
CA GLY A 15 -13.79 -0.93 16.65
C GLY A 15 -14.07 -0.85 15.15
N GLY A 16 -13.07 -0.48 14.33
CA GLY A 16 -13.18 -0.54 12.88
C GLY A 16 -13.16 -1.97 12.35
N THR A 17 -13.47 -2.14 11.06
CA THR A 17 -13.37 -3.43 10.40
C THR A 17 -12.44 -3.35 9.20
N ALA A 18 -11.73 -4.43 8.93
CA ALA A 18 -10.91 -4.58 7.75
C ALA A 18 -11.25 -5.89 7.04
N ARG A 19 -11.22 -5.85 5.71
CA ARG A 19 -11.36 -7.03 4.86
C ARG A 19 -10.16 -7.14 3.95
N VAL A 20 -9.52 -8.31 3.97
CA VAL A 20 -8.45 -8.65 3.03
C VAL A 20 -8.90 -9.85 2.21
N THR A 21 -8.63 -9.81 0.90
CA THR A 21 -8.96 -10.89 -0.02
C THR A 21 -7.69 -11.35 -0.72
N GLU A 22 -7.43 -12.65 -0.66
CA GLU A 22 -6.36 -13.32 -1.38
C GLU A 22 -7.02 -14.37 -2.26
N ALA A 23 -7.08 -14.14 -3.57
CA ALA A 23 -7.74 -15.04 -4.50
C ALA A 23 -6.86 -15.42 -5.67
N ARG A 24 -6.28 -16.63 -5.59
CA ARG A 24 -5.37 -17.16 -6.61
C ARG A 24 -6.05 -17.85 -7.78
N THR A 25 -7.33 -18.20 -7.71
CA THR A 25 -7.99 -18.98 -8.80
C THR A 25 -8.90 -18.16 -9.70
N PHE A 26 -9.14 -16.88 -9.37
CA PHE A 26 -9.83 -15.92 -10.25
C PHE A 26 -9.06 -14.59 -10.36
N GLY A 27 -7.74 -14.63 -10.12
CA GLY A 27 -6.83 -13.52 -10.35
C GLY A 27 -6.36 -13.46 -11.81
N TRP A 28 -6.13 -12.25 -12.31
CA TRP A 28 -5.62 -11.99 -13.66
C TRP A 28 -4.09 -11.85 -13.66
N CYS A 29 -3.45 -12.04 -14.82
CA CYS A 29 -2.02 -11.75 -14.98
C CYS A 29 -1.78 -10.24 -14.77
N LYS A 30 -0.62 -9.88 -14.24
CA LYS A 30 -0.29 -8.55 -13.69
C LYS A 30 -0.65 -7.35 -14.60
N PRO A 31 -0.91 -6.17 -13.98
CA PRO A 31 -1.12 -5.97 -12.55
C PRO A 31 -2.47 -6.57 -12.17
N SER A 32 -2.50 -7.23 -11.03
CA SER A 32 -3.76 -7.66 -10.42
C SER A 32 -4.59 -6.40 -10.21
N SER A 33 -5.64 -6.17 -11.01
CA SER A 33 -6.60 -5.13 -10.68
C SER A 33 -7.26 -5.53 -9.37
N TYR A 34 -7.01 -4.75 -8.32
CA TYR A 34 -7.70 -4.86 -7.04
C TYR A 34 -8.30 -3.51 -6.69
N ILE A 35 -9.45 -3.56 -6.04
CA ILE A 35 -10.07 -2.36 -5.49
C ILE A 35 -9.55 -2.21 -4.07
N SER A 36 -8.86 -1.10 -3.81
CA SER A 36 -8.52 -0.69 -2.46
C SER A 36 -9.44 0.43 -2.04
N ALA A 37 -10.06 0.25 -0.88
CA ALA A 37 -10.87 1.27 -0.28
C ALA A 37 -10.52 1.39 1.20
N LEU A 38 -10.42 2.64 1.67
CA LEU A 38 -10.23 3.01 3.06
C LEU A 38 -11.33 3.99 3.40
N TYR A 39 -12.09 3.73 4.47
CA TYR A 39 -13.13 4.64 4.94
C TYR A 39 -12.89 4.91 6.41
N GLY A 40 -12.72 6.18 6.75
CA GLY A 40 -12.56 6.64 8.11
C GLY A 40 -13.46 7.83 8.40
N THR A 41 -13.53 8.22 9.66
CA THR A 41 -14.38 9.33 10.13
C THR A 41 -14.03 10.66 9.45
N LYS A 42 -12.76 10.88 9.11
CA LYS A 42 -12.25 12.13 8.53
C LYS A 42 -12.15 12.11 7.00
N GLY A 43 -12.51 11.00 6.36
CA GLY A 43 -12.35 10.85 4.92
C GLY A 43 -12.24 9.42 4.47
N GLY A 44 -12.22 9.23 3.16
CA GLY A 44 -12.04 7.94 2.51
C GLY A 44 -11.15 8.05 1.28
N TYR A 45 -10.64 6.92 0.85
CA TYR A 45 -9.81 6.78 -0.33
C TYR A 45 -10.25 5.54 -1.10
N GLU A 46 -10.39 5.69 -2.41
CA GLU A 46 -10.77 4.61 -3.31
C GLU A 46 -9.78 4.55 -4.47
N PHE A 47 -9.41 3.33 -4.84
CA PHE A 47 -8.51 3.05 -5.95
C PHE A 47 -9.10 1.98 -6.87
N SER A 48 -9.06 2.25 -8.17
CA SER A 48 -9.38 1.27 -9.22
C SER A 48 -8.54 1.54 -10.47
N ASN A 49 -7.65 0.61 -10.81
CA ASN A 49 -6.71 0.66 -11.94
C ASN A 49 -5.73 1.85 -11.91
N ALA A 50 -6.14 3.02 -12.37
CA ALA A 50 -5.37 4.27 -12.35
C ALA A 50 -6.21 5.45 -11.83
N GLN A 51 -7.40 5.18 -11.29
CA GLN A 51 -8.24 6.21 -10.68
C GLN A 51 -8.09 6.17 -9.16
N HIS A 52 -7.78 7.34 -8.60
CA HIS A 52 -7.55 7.55 -7.18
C HIS A 52 -8.48 8.66 -6.69
N ILE A 53 -9.52 8.30 -5.95
CA ILE A 53 -10.48 9.26 -5.39
C ILE A 53 -10.21 9.44 -3.91
N LEU A 54 -9.99 10.68 -3.50
CA LEU A 54 -9.88 11.08 -2.10
C LEU A 54 -11.13 11.85 -1.71
N VAL A 55 -11.79 11.41 -0.65
CA VAL A 55 -12.87 12.14 0.01
C VAL A 55 -12.34 12.61 1.35
N GLN A 56 -12.42 13.91 1.61
CA GLN A 56 -12.06 14.49 2.90
C GLN A 56 -13.32 15.07 3.52
N SER A 57 -13.58 14.69 4.76
CA SER A 57 -14.67 15.28 5.51
C SER A 57 -14.18 16.55 6.20
N ALA A 58 -15.00 17.60 6.13
CA ALA A 58 -15.07 18.61 7.19
C ALA A 58 -16.16 18.25 8.20
N TRP A 59 -16.92 17.17 7.97
CA TRP A 59 -18.22 16.86 8.56
C TRP A 59 -18.23 16.81 10.09
N GLU A 60 -18.71 17.87 10.71
CA GLU A 60 -19.20 17.90 12.09
C GLU A 60 -20.72 17.68 12.16
N ASN A 61 -21.46 17.94 11.08
CA ASN A 61 -22.92 17.76 11.02
C ASN A 61 -23.45 17.46 9.60
N GLU A 62 -24.72 17.05 9.51
CA GLU A 62 -25.42 16.61 8.29
C GLU A 62 -25.57 17.68 7.19
N LYS A 63 -25.29 18.96 7.49
CA LYS A 63 -25.39 20.07 6.54
C LYS A 63 -24.07 20.39 5.84
N GLU A 64 -22.97 19.81 6.30
CA GLU A 64 -21.66 20.06 5.72
C GLU A 64 -21.45 19.27 4.42
N LYS A 65 -20.55 19.75 3.57
CA LYS A 65 -20.25 19.12 2.28
C LYS A 65 -18.93 18.37 2.38
N VAL A 66 -18.85 17.22 1.72
CA VAL A 66 -17.57 16.53 1.53
C VAL A 66 -16.76 17.23 0.44
N LYS A 67 -15.43 17.23 0.57
CA LYS A 67 -14.54 17.55 -0.55
C LYS A 67 -14.13 16.25 -1.22
N LEU A 68 -14.61 16.03 -2.43
CA LEU A 68 -14.16 14.95 -3.30
C LEU A 68 -13.07 15.49 -4.23
N SER A 69 -11.95 14.79 -4.34
CA SER A 69 -10.83 15.15 -5.20
C SER A 69 -10.32 13.92 -5.93
N ASP A 70 -10.25 14.01 -7.26
CA ASP A 70 -9.49 13.05 -8.05
C ASP A 70 -8.01 13.38 -7.91
N VAL A 71 -7.27 12.51 -7.23
CA VAL A 71 -5.84 12.67 -6.95
C VAL A 71 -4.99 11.76 -7.85
N SER A 72 -5.56 11.24 -8.93
CA SER A 72 -4.89 10.30 -9.84
C SER A 72 -3.59 10.87 -10.40
N ASP A 73 -3.59 12.14 -10.84
CA ASP A 73 -2.39 12.78 -11.38
C ASP A 73 -1.27 12.94 -10.34
N TYR A 74 -1.59 12.94 -9.05
CA TYR A 74 -0.61 13.07 -7.97
C TYR A 74 0.07 11.74 -7.63
N VAL A 75 -0.68 10.63 -7.74
CA VAL A 75 -0.26 9.30 -7.30
C VAL A 75 0.22 8.42 -8.46
N ASN A 76 -0.34 8.60 -9.65
CA ASN A 76 0.12 7.90 -10.85
C ASN A 76 1.50 8.38 -11.30
N THR A 77 2.22 7.50 -12.00
CA THR A 77 3.51 7.87 -12.58
C THR A 77 3.36 8.92 -13.68
N ASP A 78 4.37 9.76 -13.90
CA ASP A 78 4.37 10.82 -14.92
C ASP A 78 4.05 10.26 -16.32
N GLY A 79 4.52 9.03 -16.62
CA GLY A 79 4.19 8.34 -17.86
C GLY A 79 2.70 8.03 -18.01
N MET A 80 2.02 7.63 -16.93
CA MET A 80 0.57 7.45 -16.94
C MET A 80 -0.16 8.78 -17.10
N VAL A 81 0.26 9.82 -16.37
CA VAL A 81 -0.38 11.15 -16.42
C VAL A 81 -0.28 11.74 -17.83
N ALA A 82 0.88 11.63 -18.47
CA ALA A 82 1.09 12.10 -19.84
C ALA A 82 0.21 11.37 -20.87
N ASN A 83 -0.15 10.10 -20.59
CA ASN A 83 -0.90 9.25 -21.52
C ASN A 83 -2.34 8.96 -21.08
N LYS A 84 -2.88 9.66 -20.08
CA LYS A 84 -4.23 9.40 -19.51
C LYS A 84 -5.40 9.52 -20.50
N HIS A 85 -5.16 10.15 -21.65
CA HIS A 85 -6.13 10.29 -22.74
C HIS A 85 -5.91 9.29 -23.89
N HIS A 86 -4.95 8.37 -23.77
CA HIS A 86 -4.75 7.30 -24.74
C HIS A 86 -6.00 6.39 -24.77
N PRO A 87 -6.52 6.01 -25.95
CA PRO A 87 -7.73 5.17 -26.07
C PRO A 87 -7.65 3.89 -25.24
N ASP A 88 -6.48 3.23 -25.27
CA ASP A 88 -6.23 1.97 -24.56
C ASP A 88 -5.58 2.16 -23.18
N PHE A 89 -5.59 3.38 -22.63
CA PHE A 89 -4.86 3.73 -21.39
C PHE A 89 -5.11 2.72 -20.26
N LYS A 90 -6.37 2.37 -20.00
CA LYS A 90 -6.73 1.44 -18.91
C LYS A 90 -6.20 0.03 -19.13
N GLU A 91 -6.18 -0.44 -20.37
CA GLU A 91 -5.64 -1.74 -20.73
C GLU A 91 -4.13 -1.75 -20.64
N MET A 92 -3.46 -0.70 -21.12
CA MET A 92 -2.01 -0.54 -21.00
C MET A 92 -1.55 -0.50 -19.54
N VAL A 93 -2.22 0.30 -18.69
CA VAL A 93 -1.94 0.29 -17.24
C VAL A 93 -2.18 -1.09 -16.64
N ALA A 94 -3.27 -1.76 -17.03
CA ALA A 94 -3.58 -3.12 -16.62
C ALA A 94 -2.65 -4.19 -17.22
N ASN A 95 -1.64 -3.81 -18.00
CA ASN A 95 -0.55 -4.66 -18.44
C ASN A 95 0.83 -4.14 -17.97
N GLY A 96 0.85 -3.19 -17.03
CA GLY A 96 2.07 -2.73 -16.36
C GLY A 96 2.77 -1.55 -17.05
N GLU A 97 2.19 -0.99 -18.11
CA GLU A 97 2.79 0.13 -18.82
C GLU A 97 3.01 1.33 -17.89
N TRP A 98 4.13 2.02 -18.10
CA TRP A 98 4.63 3.18 -17.35
C TRP A 98 4.95 2.95 -15.86
N GLN A 99 4.52 1.85 -15.23
CA GLN A 99 4.76 1.59 -13.80
C GLN A 99 6.25 1.40 -13.46
N GLY A 100 7.00 0.73 -14.34
CA GLY A 100 8.39 0.35 -14.07
C GLY A 100 9.44 1.38 -14.48
N SER A 101 9.05 2.45 -15.17
CA SER A 101 9.99 3.34 -15.87
C SER A 101 9.87 4.80 -15.43
N TYR A 102 8.80 5.16 -14.73
CA TYR A 102 8.49 6.53 -14.36
C TYR A 102 8.29 6.66 -12.85
N VAL A 103 8.38 7.89 -12.35
CA VAL A 103 8.11 8.28 -10.96
C VAL A 103 6.76 8.99 -10.89
N ALA A 104 6.13 9.04 -9.73
CA ALA A 104 4.92 9.84 -9.50
C ALA A 104 5.25 11.21 -8.89
N ALA A 105 4.34 12.18 -9.05
CA ALA A 105 4.49 13.52 -8.49
C ALA A 105 4.74 13.49 -6.96
N VAL A 106 4.02 12.61 -6.24
CA VAL A 106 4.18 12.40 -4.79
C VAL A 106 5.59 11.94 -4.38
N GLN A 107 6.37 11.35 -5.31
CA GLN A 107 7.70 10.81 -5.04
C GLN A 107 8.82 11.78 -5.41
N GLN A 108 8.56 12.84 -6.20
CA GLN A 108 9.61 13.66 -6.80
C GLN A 108 10.62 14.20 -5.79
N LYS A 109 10.14 14.69 -4.64
CA LYS A 109 11.00 15.19 -3.57
C LYS A 109 11.92 14.10 -3.01
N GLU A 110 11.38 12.90 -2.78
CA GLU A 110 12.15 11.78 -2.22
C GLU A 110 13.12 11.20 -3.25
N MET A 111 12.82 11.27 -4.54
CA MET A 111 13.75 10.83 -5.57
C MET A 111 15.01 11.71 -5.64
N GLN A 112 14.92 13.00 -5.30
CA GLN A 112 16.06 13.92 -5.32
C GLN A 112 17.13 13.63 -4.24
N ARG A 113 16.79 12.90 -3.17
CA ARG A 113 17.75 12.54 -2.11
C ARG A 113 18.51 11.25 -2.37
N LEU A 114 18.18 10.52 -3.45
CA LEU A 114 18.82 9.25 -3.75
C LEU A 114 20.29 9.47 -4.17
N PRO A 115 21.22 8.62 -3.71
CA PRO A 115 22.60 8.62 -4.21
C PRO A 115 22.67 8.40 -5.73
N LYS A 116 23.68 8.98 -6.39
CA LYS A 116 23.92 8.82 -7.84
C LYS A 116 24.01 7.36 -8.30
N ALA A 117 24.44 6.45 -7.43
CA ALA A 117 24.50 5.03 -7.72
C ALA A 117 23.12 4.43 -8.11
N PHE A 118 22.01 5.05 -7.71
CA PHE A 118 20.66 4.60 -8.06
C PHE A 118 20.16 5.13 -9.43
N GLU A 119 20.90 6.01 -10.11
CA GLU A 119 20.49 6.56 -11.41
C GLU A 119 20.34 5.46 -12.47
N THR A 120 21.23 4.47 -12.46
CA THR A 120 21.22 3.34 -13.42
C THR A 120 20.41 2.14 -12.98
N GLU A 121 19.93 2.13 -11.74
CA GLU A 121 19.14 1.02 -11.20
C GLU A 121 17.70 1.05 -11.74
N PRO A 122 17.02 -0.11 -11.88
CA PRO A 122 15.62 -0.14 -12.28
C PRO A 122 14.73 0.47 -11.19
N ASN A 123 13.64 1.14 -11.59
CA ASN A 123 12.69 1.75 -10.65
C ASN A 123 11.85 0.69 -9.89
N GLY A 124 11.59 -0.48 -10.46
CA GLY A 124 10.78 -1.52 -9.83
C GLY A 124 9.30 -1.13 -9.74
N HIS A 125 8.64 -1.44 -8.61
CA HIS A 125 7.20 -1.13 -8.44
C HIS A 125 6.97 0.38 -8.27
N MET A 126 6.72 1.09 -9.38
CA MET A 126 6.44 2.53 -9.38
C MET A 126 7.53 3.34 -8.67
N ALA A 127 8.80 3.04 -8.98
CA ALA A 127 9.99 3.71 -8.43
C ALA A 127 10.22 3.61 -6.91
N THR A 128 9.38 2.87 -6.18
CA THR A 128 9.47 2.78 -4.71
C THR A 128 10.69 1.99 -4.23
N HIS A 129 11.20 1.02 -5.02
CA HIS A 129 12.28 0.12 -4.58
C HIS A 129 13.54 0.87 -4.17
N LYS A 130 13.94 1.89 -4.95
CA LYS A 130 15.14 2.68 -4.68
C LYS A 130 15.05 3.40 -3.35
N LEU A 131 13.89 3.98 -3.06
CA LEU A 131 13.60 4.67 -1.80
C LEU A 131 13.69 3.70 -0.61
N LEU A 132 13.11 2.50 -0.74
CA LEU A 132 13.14 1.47 0.31
C LEU A 132 14.56 1.00 0.62
N VAL A 133 15.38 0.78 -0.42
CA VAL A 133 16.78 0.37 -0.25
C VAL A 133 17.59 1.50 0.40
N ASP A 134 17.44 2.74 -0.08
CA ASP A 134 18.14 3.90 0.49
C ASP A 134 17.78 4.12 1.97
N ASP A 135 16.50 4.03 2.33
CA ASP A 135 16.02 4.15 3.71
C ASP A 135 16.64 3.09 4.63
N PHE A 136 16.67 1.83 4.17
CA PHE A 136 17.27 0.73 4.91
C PHE A 136 18.79 0.93 5.09
N CYS A 137 19.51 1.21 4.01
CA CYS A 137 20.96 1.39 4.03
C CYS A 137 21.36 2.57 4.92
N LYS A 138 20.64 3.69 4.86
CA LYS A 138 20.90 4.86 5.72
C LYS A 138 20.65 4.55 7.20
N ALA A 139 19.57 3.86 7.52
CA ALA A 139 19.30 3.46 8.90
C ALA A 139 20.41 2.56 9.46
N VAL A 140 20.86 1.57 8.68
CA VAL A 140 21.98 0.70 9.07
C VAL A 140 23.27 1.50 9.24
N TYR A 141 23.61 2.37 8.28
CA TYR A 141 24.81 3.18 8.33
C TYR A 141 24.85 4.13 9.54
N ASN A 142 23.71 4.72 9.90
CA ASN A 142 23.58 5.66 11.02
C ASN A 142 23.36 4.98 12.39
N ASN A 143 23.32 3.65 12.45
CA ASN A 143 22.96 2.89 13.64
C ASN A 143 21.58 3.31 14.21
N GLU A 144 20.59 3.41 13.31
CA GLU A 144 19.20 3.75 13.58
C GLU A 144 18.27 2.58 13.26
N THR A 145 17.11 2.53 13.92
CA THR A 145 16.11 1.49 13.65
C THR A 145 15.47 1.77 12.28
N PRO A 146 15.51 0.84 11.32
CA PRO A 146 14.84 1.04 10.04
C PRO A 146 13.32 1.21 10.21
N ALA A 147 12.71 2.04 9.35
CA ALA A 147 11.26 2.24 9.35
C ALA A 147 10.50 0.91 9.18
N LEU A 148 10.98 0.07 8.25
CA LEU A 148 10.56 -1.32 8.12
C LEU A 148 11.55 -2.24 8.85
N ASN A 149 11.31 -2.46 10.14
CA ASN A 149 12.06 -3.41 10.99
C ASN A 149 11.25 -4.69 11.26
N ALA A 150 11.83 -5.63 12.01
CA ALA A 150 11.21 -6.92 12.30
C ALA A 150 9.86 -6.82 13.05
N TRP A 151 9.67 -5.84 13.92
CA TRP A 151 8.40 -5.64 14.63
C TRP A 151 7.33 -5.11 13.67
N THR A 152 7.67 -4.13 12.84
CA THR A 152 6.75 -3.61 11.80
C THR A 152 6.36 -4.73 10.82
N ALA A 153 7.33 -5.53 10.36
CA ALA A 153 7.08 -6.67 9.47
C ALA A 153 6.19 -7.74 10.14
N ALA A 154 6.42 -8.03 11.42
CA ALA A 154 5.57 -8.94 12.19
C ALA A 154 4.13 -8.43 12.28
N ARG A 155 3.90 -7.14 12.55
CA ARG A 155 2.56 -6.53 12.59
C ARG A 155 1.78 -6.71 11.28
N TYR A 156 2.45 -6.70 10.14
CA TYR A 156 1.81 -6.93 8.83
C TYR A 156 1.55 -8.42 8.54
N THR A 157 2.37 -9.31 9.11
CA THR A 157 2.37 -10.74 8.75
C THR A 157 1.48 -11.58 9.67
N ILE A 158 1.53 -11.31 10.98
CA ILE A 158 0.81 -12.08 12.01
C ILE A 158 -0.70 -12.19 11.72
N PRO A 159 -1.43 -11.14 11.32
CA PRO A 159 -2.85 -11.26 11.02
C PRO A 159 -3.15 -12.32 9.95
N GLY A 160 -2.31 -12.43 8.92
CA GLY A 160 -2.46 -13.45 7.88
C GLY A 160 -2.21 -14.88 8.39
N LEU A 161 -1.23 -15.05 9.28
CA LEU A 161 -0.97 -16.35 9.91
C LEU A 161 -2.12 -16.78 10.82
N VAL A 162 -2.64 -15.85 11.63
CA VAL A 162 -3.80 -16.08 12.50
C VAL A 162 -5.06 -16.37 11.66
N ALA A 163 -5.23 -15.72 10.51
CA ALA A 163 -6.34 -15.99 9.60
C ALA A 163 -6.30 -17.42 9.04
N ILE A 164 -5.12 -17.96 8.73
CA ILE A 164 -4.97 -19.36 8.32
C ILE A 164 -5.35 -20.31 9.46
N GLU A 165 -4.94 -20.00 10.69
CA GLU A 165 -5.31 -20.81 11.86
C GLU A 165 -6.81 -20.75 12.15
N SER A 166 -7.41 -19.57 12.04
CA SER A 166 -8.87 -19.36 12.13
C SER A 166 -9.60 -20.22 11.10
N ALA A 167 -9.13 -20.23 9.83
CA ALA A 167 -9.73 -21.03 8.77
C ALA A 167 -9.72 -22.54 9.07
N LYS A 168 -8.63 -23.06 9.68
CA LYS A 168 -8.55 -24.47 10.12
C LYS A 168 -9.55 -24.79 11.24
N GLN A 169 -9.96 -23.80 12.02
CA GLN A 169 -10.93 -23.91 13.10
C GLN A 169 -12.35 -23.52 12.65
N GLY A 170 -12.67 -23.62 11.35
CA GLY A 170 -14.00 -23.28 10.83
C GLY A 170 -14.29 -21.78 10.80
N GLY A 171 -13.27 -20.93 10.79
CA GLY A 171 -13.40 -19.48 10.67
C GLY A 171 -13.74 -18.78 11.99
N MET A 172 -13.45 -19.39 13.14
CA MET A 172 -13.69 -18.74 14.43
C MET A 172 -12.81 -17.49 14.62
N PRO A 173 -13.32 -16.43 15.25
CA PRO A 173 -12.50 -15.26 15.59
C PRO A 173 -11.35 -15.66 16.50
N LEU A 174 -10.12 -15.28 16.12
CA LEU A 174 -8.92 -15.52 16.92
C LEU A 174 -8.24 -14.17 17.25
N PRO A 175 -7.70 -14.02 18.48
CA PRO A 175 -6.96 -12.82 18.83
C PRO A 175 -5.67 -12.74 18.00
N VAL A 176 -5.35 -11.54 17.51
CA VAL A 176 -4.10 -11.25 16.81
C VAL A 176 -3.08 -10.76 17.85
N PRO A 177 -1.95 -11.46 18.07
CA PRO A 177 -0.93 -11.02 19.01
C PRO A 177 -0.28 -9.68 18.61
N ASP A 178 -0.06 -8.81 19.59
CA ASP A 178 0.77 -7.60 19.43
C ASP A 178 2.17 -7.84 20.04
N CYS A 179 3.21 -7.71 19.22
CA CYS A 179 4.61 -7.85 19.63
C CYS A 179 5.19 -6.58 20.28
N GLY A 180 4.39 -5.51 20.38
CA GLY A 180 4.80 -4.23 20.93
C GLY A 180 5.78 -3.46 20.03
N GLU A 181 6.62 -2.64 20.66
CA GLU A 181 7.58 -1.77 19.97
C GLU A 181 8.98 -2.41 19.88
N PRO A 182 9.75 -2.09 18.83
CA PRO A 182 11.13 -2.55 18.73
C PRO A 182 11.99 -1.95 19.87
N PRO A 183 13.06 -2.66 20.29
CA PRO A 183 13.99 -2.14 21.28
C PRO A 183 14.65 -0.86 20.76
N ARG A 184 14.83 0.12 21.65
CA ARG A 184 15.54 1.36 21.31
C ARG A 184 17.03 1.05 21.14
N ILE A 185 17.57 1.35 19.97
CA ILE A 185 19.02 1.32 19.76
C ILE A 185 19.63 2.41 20.65
N ARG A 186 20.43 1.99 21.63
CA ARG A 186 21.23 2.94 22.42
C ARG A 186 22.44 3.34 21.57
N ARG A 187 22.55 4.64 21.26
CA ARG A 187 23.79 5.18 20.71
C ARG A 187 24.88 5.01 21.77
N MET A 188 25.96 4.30 21.42
CA MET A 188 27.19 4.24 22.21
C MET A 188 27.94 5.56 22.07
#